data_AF-A0A6G1EG44-F1
#
_entry.id   AF-A0A6G1EG44-F1
#
_cell.length_a   1.000
_cell.length_b   1.000
_cell.length_c   1.000
_cell.angle_alpha   90.00
_cell.angle_beta   90.00
_cell.angle_gamma   90.00
#
_symmetry.space_group_name_H-M   'P 1'
#
loop_
_entity.id
_entity.type
_entity.pdbx_description
1 polymer ?
#
loop_
_entity_poly.entity_id
_entity_poly.type
_entity_poly.pdbx_seq_one_letter_code
_entity_poly.pdbx_strand_id
1 'polypeptide(L)'
;MASLPAPPAPLGSCPRGGGGVVPRPRGALRQCGAGLATRAARSCYRFRTDDDGVVDVAVSGEEGDGGAGAGGYAVSVEVPCLPGPRGREGGLVLRTSGSGEGVPLAPAAGGASLAAELSFDAPCVPFYLSFLLTDAAGAEIRTHRKTSFRVPVGVGPGSPAPLGMSRSGDGAVNFAVYSKNANAVALYLYASGDEPALEIDLDPYVHRTGNVWHVSLASVEGYVSYAFCCGGIRRPLLDPYAKVIGDFVAGNSVYDVGVTAPSMRCFASLASVPSYNWGRDRHPCLPLEKLVVYRANVALFTKDKSSGLPEDAAGTFSGLAAKIEHFRSLGVSAILLEPVFPFHQVKGPYFPYHFFSPMSLYSSEGSSVSAIKSMKDMVKAMHRNGIEYHTRIEGL
;
A
#
# COMPACT_ATOMS: atom_id res chain seq x y z
N MET A 1 6.79 22.77 -22.65
CA MET A 1 6.57 21.71 -21.64
C MET A 1 7.87 20.94 -21.48
N ALA A 2 8.54 21.08 -20.34
CA ALA A 2 9.84 20.44 -20.11
C ALA A 2 9.66 18.94 -19.86
N SER A 3 10.31 18.13 -20.69
CA SER A 3 10.36 16.67 -20.59
C SER A 3 10.91 16.26 -19.22
N LEU A 4 10.15 15.46 -18.46
CA LEU A 4 10.67 14.84 -17.23
C LEU A 4 11.85 13.92 -17.59
N PRO A 5 12.99 14.00 -16.87
CA PRO A 5 14.10 13.06 -17.06
C PRO A 5 13.66 11.64 -16.69
N ALA A 6 14.28 10.64 -17.33
CA ALA A 6 14.02 9.24 -17.04
C ALA A 6 14.26 8.94 -15.54
N PRO A 7 13.45 8.07 -14.91
CA PRO A 7 13.60 7.71 -13.51
C PRO A 7 15.02 7.22 -13.21
N PRO A 8 15.59 7.55 -12.03
CA PRO A 8 16.85 6.98 -11.59
C PRO A 8 16.72 5.45 -11.47
N ALA A 9 17.86 4.77 -11.53
CA ALA A 9 17.92 3.31 -11.42
C ALA A 9 17.22 2.80 -10.16
N PRO A 10 16.40 1.73 -10.22
CA PRO A 10 16.27 0.88 -9.05
C PRO A 10 17.68 0.41 -8.67
N LEU A 11 18.05 0.63 -7.41
CA LEU A 11 19.36 0.23 -6.89
C LEU A 11 19.47 -1.30 -6.99
N GLY A 12 20.30 -1.77 -7.91
CA GLY A 12 20.81 -3.15 -8.01
C GLY A 12 19.83 -4.26 -7.61
N SER A 13 18.89 -4.62 -8.48
CA SER A 13 18.18 -5.89 -8.34
C SER A 13 19.07 -7.03 -8.85
N CYS A 14 19.63 -7.84 -7.95
CA CYS A 14 19.98 -9.22 -8.29
C CYS A 14 18.70 -9.94 -8.76
N PRO A 15 18.77 -10.82 -9.77
CA PRO A 15 17.60 -11.53 -10.25
C PRO A 15 17.24 -12.60 -9.23
N ARG A 16 16.10 -12.45 -8.56
CA ARG A 16 15.40 -13.59 -7.98
C ARG A 16 14.05 -13.67 -8.67
N GLY A 17 13.90 -14.72 -9.48
CA GLY A 17 12.66 -15.07 -10.14
C GLY A 17 11.57 -15.32 -9.11
N GLY A 18 10.78 -14.30 -8.83
CA GLY A 18 9.38 -14.49 -8.50
C GLY A 18 8.64 -14.57 -9.82
N GLY A 19 8.11 -15.74 -10.14
CA GLY A 19 7.24 -15.95 -11.29
C GLY A 19 5.93 -15.17 -11.12
N GLY A 20 5.97 -13.86 -11.33
CA GLY A 20 4.77 -13.06 -11.55
C GLY A 20 4.25 -13.38 -12.94
N VAL A 21 3.11 -14.07 -13.01
CA VAL A 21 2.40 -14.33 -14.27
C VAL A 21 1.96 -12.96 -14.82
N VAL A 22 2.65 -12.46 -15.85
CA VAL A 22 2.21 -11.27 -16.59
C VAL A 22 0.84 -11.62 -17.20
N PRO A 23 -0.21 -10.82 -16.94
CA PRO A 23 -1.52 -11.05 -17.54
C PRO A 23 -1.41 -11.02 -19.08
N ARG A 24 -2.08 -11.95 -19.76
CA ARG A 24 -2.14 -11.90 -21.23
C ARG A 24 -2.99 -10.70 -21.67
N PRO A 25 -2.56 -9.94 -22.70
CA PRO A 25 -3.36 -8.84 -23.23
C PRO A 25 -4.68 -9.35 -23.83
N ARG A 26 -5.71 -8.50 -23.80
CA ARG A 26 -7.06 -8.83 -24.27
C ARG A 26 -7.22 -8.64 -25.79
N GLY A 27 -7.82 -9.64 -26.45
CA GLY A 27 -8.38 -9.53 -27.81
C GLY A 27 -7.37 -9.35 -28.94
N ALA A 28 -7.88 -9.27 -30.18
CA ALA A 28 -7.06 -8.93 -31.34
C ALA A 28 -6.68 -7.44 -31.30
N LEU A 29 -5.37 -7.21 -31.33
CA LEU A 29 -4.63 -5.96 -31.46
C LEU A 29 -5.39 -4.86 -32.23
N ARG A 30 -5.68 -3.74 -31.57
CA ARG A 30 -6.15 -2.54 -32.27
C ARG A 30 -4.96 -1.74 -32.79
N GLN A 31 -4.98 -1.47 -34.09
CA GLN A 31 -4.10 -0.47 -34.71
C GLN A 31 -4.42 0.91 -34.09
N CYS A 32 -3.42 1.55 -33.50
CA CYS A 32 -3.56 2.92 -33.00
C CYS A 32 -3.56 3.90 -34.18
N GLY A 33 -4.72 4.48 -34.48
CA GLY A 33 -4.87 5.58 -35.44
C GLY A 33 -4.53 6.97 -34.88
N ALA A 34 -3.95 7.07 -33.67
CA ALA A 34 -3.61 8.34 -33.02
C ALA A 34 -2.31 8.21 -32.20
N GLY A 35 -1.44 9.22 -32.25
CA GLY A 35 -0.14 9.22 -31.55
C GLY A 35 -0.26 9.44 -30.03
N LEU A 36 0.82 9.17 -29.27
CA LEU A 36 0.83 9.32 -27.79
C LEU A 36 0.36 10.70 -27.32
N ALA A 37 0.64 11.75 -28.11
CA ALA A 37 0.33 13.15 -27.78
C ALA A 37 -1.17 13.48 -27.69
N THR A 38 -2.04 12.63 -28.24
CA THR A 38 -3.50 12.85 -28.29
C THR A 38 -4.28 12.15 -27.18
N ARG A 39 -3.62 11.39 -26.29
CA ARG A 39 -4.28 10.63 -25.22
C ARG A 39 -4.03 11.23 -23.84
N ALA A 40 -5.06 11.18 -22.98
CA ALA A 40 -4.95 11.47 -21.55
C ALA A 40 -4.17 10.36 -20.84
N ALA A 41 -2.86 10.28 -21.09
CA ALA A 41 -1.98 9.31 -20.45
C ALA A 41 -1.89 9.61 -18.95
N ARG A 42 -2.12 8.59 -18.11
CA ARG A 42 -1.95 8.69 -16.66
C ARG A 42 -0.46 8.75 -16.29
N SER A 43 0.40 8.12 -17.08
CA SER A 43 1.86 8.16 -16.90
C SER A 43 2.59 7.97 -18.23
N CYS A 44 3.73 8.63 -18.38
CA CYS A 44 4.60 8.53 -19.56
C CYS A 44 6.03 8.20 -19.12
N TYR A 45 6.68 7.27 -19.80
CA TYR A 45 8.03 6.80 -19.53
C TYR A 45 8.87 6.91 -20.80
N ARG A 46 10.08 7.46 -20.68
CA ARG A 46 11.03 7.56 -21.78
C ARG A 46 12.27 6.74 -21.47
N PHE A 47 12.59 5.81 -22.35
CA PHE A 47 13.76 4.94 -22.24
C PHE A 47 14.78 5.29 -23.33
N ARG A 48 16.06 5.26 -22.98
CA ARG A 48 17.15 5.15 -23.96
C ARG A 48 17.45 3.70 -24.25
N THR A 49 17.63 3.36 -25.51
CA THR A 49 18.03 2.02 -25.96
C THR A 49 19.55 1.84 -25.90
N ASP A 50 20.02 0.62 -26.12
CA ASP A 50 21.44 0.28 -26.19
C ASP A 50 22.15 0.74 -27.47
N ASP A 51 21.40 1.18 -28.46
CA ASP A 51 21.87 1.79 -29.70
C ASP A 51 21.59 3.31 -29.79
N ASP A 52 21.52 3.98 -28.63
CA ASP A 52 21.29 5.44 -28.48
C ASP A 52 19.96 5.97 -29.05
N GLY A 53 19.03 5.06 -29.32
CA GLY A 53 17.63 5.34 -29.64
C GLY A 53 16.77 5.72 -28.44
N VAL A 54 15.50 6.02 -28.72
CA VAL A 54 14.49 6.39 -27.73
C VAL A 54 13.25 5.53 -27.89
N VAL A 55 12.69 5.08 -26.77
CA VAL A 55 11.39 4.40 -26.70
C VAL A 55 10.53 5.14 -25.70
N ASP A 56 9.39 5.65 -26.16
CA ASP A 56 8.39 6.31 -25.34
C ASP A 56 7.25 5.32 -25.04
N VAL A 57 6.83 5.26 -23.79
CA VAL A 57 5.77 4.37 -23.32
C VAL A 57 4.76 5.17 -22.54
N ALA A 58 3.50 5.13 -22.94
CA ALA A 58 2.39 5.72 -22.20
C ALA A 58 1.51 4.62 -21.60
N VAL A 59 1.07 4.85 -20.37
CA VAL A 59 0.07 4.03 -19.69
C VAL A 59 -1.16 4.89 -19.45
N SER A 60 -2.30 4.47 -19.99
CA SER A 60 -3.61 5.11 -19.79
C SER A 60 -4.60 4.14 -19.16
N GLY A 61 -5.43 4.64 -18.25
CA GLY A 61 -6.64 3.92 -17.84
C GLY A 61 -7.73 4.17 -18.88
N GLU A 62 -8.40 3.12 -19.35
CA GLU A 62 -9.60 3.21 -20.16
C GLU A 62 -10.80 3.34 -19.22
N GLU A 63 -11.46 4.50 -19.22
CA GLU A 63 -12.76 4.64 -18.57
C GLU A 63 -13.78 3.79 -19.33
N GLY A 64 -14.46 2.88 -18.62
CA GLY A 64 -15.53 2.09 -19.20
C GLY A 64 -16.65 3.01 -19.69
N ASP A 65 -17.13 2.75 -20.91
CA ASP A 65 -18.22 3.49 -21.55
C ASP A 65 -19.54 3.27 -20.79
N GLY A 66 -19.76 4.01 -19.69
CA GLY A 66 -21.04 4.26 -19.02
C GLY A 66 -21.91 3.06 -18.58
N GLY A 67 -21.53 1.81 -18.83
CA GLY A 67 -22.35 0.64 -18.58
C GLY A 67 -21.49 -0.59 -18.29
N ALA A 68 -21.57 -1.08 -17.04
CA ALA A 68 -21.21 -2.41 -16.50
C ALA A 68 -19.95 -3.16 -17.01
N GLY A 69 -19.12 -2.57 -17.87
CA GLY A 69 -17.83 -3.07 -18.29
C GLY A 69 -16.77 -2.50 -17.35
N ALA A 70 -16.07 -3.38 -16.63
CA ALA A 70 -14.89 -2.99 -15.88
C ALA A 70 -13.90 -2.28 -16.82
N GLY A 71 -13.40 -1.11 -16.41
CA GLY A 71 -12.41 -0.36 -17.18
C GLY A 71 -11.16 -1.18 -17.51
N GLY A 72 -10.33 -0.64 -18.41
CA GLY A 72 -9.12 -1.30 -18.89
C GLY A 72 -7.86 -0.48 -18.63
N TYR A 73 -6.71 -1.04 -18.95
CA TYR A 73 -5.45 -0.30 -19.07
C TYR A 73 -4.87 -0.51 -20.45
N ALA A 74 -4.52 0.57 -21.12
CA ALA A 74 -3.79 0.52 -22.38
C ALA A 74 -2.34 0.96 -22.14
N VAL A 75 -1.41 0.18 -22.67
CA VAL A 75 0.01 0.53 -22.73
C VAL A 75 0.36 0.76 -24.20
N SER A 76 0.60 2.02 -24.55
CA SER A 76 1.04 2.41 -25.88
C SER A 76 2.56 2.56 -25.88
N VAL A 77 3.24 1.84 -26.75
CA VAL A 77 4.69 1.94 -26.96
C VAL A 77 4.93 2.62 -28.30
N GLU A 78 5.70 3.69 -28.31
CA GLU A 78 6.07 4.44 -29.50
C GLU A 78 7.59 4.56 -29.61
N VAL A 79 8.09 4.29 -30.81
CA VAL A 79 9.51 4.39 -31.16
C VAL A 79 9.63 5.50 -32.20
N PRO A 80 10.12 6.69 -31.83
CA PRO A 80 10.48 7.73 -32.80
C PRO A 80 11.55 7.17 -33.74
N CYS A 81 11.47 7.51 -35.04
CA CYS A 81 12.38 6.97 -36.06
C CYS A 81 13.85 7.01 -35.60
N LEU A 82 14.42 5.82 -35.40
CA LEU A 82 15.79 5.60 -34.94
C LEU A 82 16.79 6.10 -36.01
N PRO A 83 17.82 6.89 -35.66
CA PRO A 83 18.91 7.19 -36.59
C PRO A 83 19.81 5.94 -36.75
N GLY A 84 19.79 5.28 -37.92
CA GLY A 84 20.71 4.18 -38.22
C GLY A 84 20.20 3.13 -39.22
N PRO A 85 21.02 2.12 -39.58
CA PRO A 85 20.69 1.09 -40.56
C PRO A 85 19.52 0.17 -40.13
N ARG A 86 19.20 0.14 -38.83
CA ARG A 86 18.06 -0.60 -38.26
C ARG A 86 16.74 0.19 -38.32
N GLY A 87 16.78 1.48 -38.68
CA GLY A 87 15.61 2.36 -38.69
C GLY A 87 14.84 2.41 -40.02
N ARG A 88 15.27 1.69 -41.07
CA ARG A 88 14.69 1.82 -42.42
C ARG A 88 14.07 0.56 -43.03
N GLU A 89 14.42 -0.63 -42.58
CA GLU A 89 13.93 -1.86 -43.20
C GLU A 89 13.62 -2.90 -42.13
N GLY A 90 12.35 -2.99 -41.74
CA GLY A 90 11.87 -4.07 -40.89
C GLY A 90 10.91 -3.61 -39.81
N GLY A 91 9.69 -4.15 -39.83
CA GLY A 91 8.72 -3.92 -38.76
C GLY A 91 9.32 -4.33 -37.40
N LEU A 92 9.23 -3.43 -36.42
CA LEU A 92 9.57 -3.75 -35.04
C LEU A 92 8.47 -4.64 -34.45
N VAL A 93 8.86 -5.58 -33.60
CA VAL A 93 7.92 -6.46 -32.89
C VAL A 93 8.13 -6.30 -31.39
N LEU A 94 7.07 -5.95 -30.68
CA LEU A 94 7.02 -5.92 -29.22
C LEU A 94 6.73 -7.33 -28.69
N ARG A 95 7.56 -7.80 -27.77
CA ARG A 95 7.41 -9.11 -27.13
C ARG A 95 7.31 -8.95 -25.62
N THR A 96 6.19 -9.37 -25.03
CA THR A 96 6.03 -9.35 -23.57
C THR A 96 6.68 -10.58 -22.94
N SER A 97 7.24 -10.41 -21.75
CA SER A 97 7.88 -11.51 -21.01
C SER A 97 6.84 -12.58 -20.65
N GLY A 98 6.94 -13.77 -21.25
CA GLY A 98 6.04 -14.90 -21.02
C GLY A 98 4.97 -15.13 -22.09
N SER A 99 4.84 -14.25 -23.10
CA SER A 99 4.03 -14.48 -24.30
C SER A 99 4.90 -14.93 -25.47
N GLY A 100 4.57 -16.06 -26.11
CA GLY A 100 5.24 -16.49 -27.35
C GLY A 100 4.84 -15.67 -28.59
N GLU A 101 3.77 -14.88 -28.49
CA GLU A 101 3.22 -14.08 -29.57
C GLU A 101 3.77 -12.65 -29.50
N GLY A 102 4.34 -12.16 -30.60
CA GLY A 102 4.90 -10.82 -30.72
C GLY A 102 3.93 -9.88 -31.44
N VAL A 103 3.88 -8.63 -31.01
CA VAL A 103 2.99 -7.59 -31.54
C VAL A 103 3.78 -6.69 -32.49
N PRO A 104 3.52 -6.71 -33.81
CA PRO A 104 4.19 -5.80 -34.73
C PRO A 104 3.77 -4.36 -34.47
N LEU A 105 4.74 -3.45 -34.42
CA LEU A 105 4.48 -2.01 -34.37
C LEU A 105 4.05 -1.53 -35.76
N ALA A 106 3.03 -0.68 -35.80
CA ALA A 106 2.51 -0.06 -37.01
C ALA A 106 2.90 1.43 -37.06
N PRO A 107 2.98 2.05 -38.25
CA PRO A 107 3.18 3.49 -38.35
C PRO A 107 2.12 4.28 -37.56
N ALA A 108 2.56 5.17 -36.67
CA ALA A 108 1.68 6.06 -35.94
C ALA A 108 1.07 7.13 -36.86
N ALA A 109 -0.04 7.74 -36.45
CA ALA A 109 -0.69 8.81 -37.20
C ALA A 109 0.27 9.99 -37.41
N GLY A 110 0.67 10.23 -38.67
CA GLY A 110 1.69 11.21 -39.05
C GLY A 110 2.98 10.61 -39.62
N GLY A 111 3.17 9.28 -39.55
CA GLY A 111 4.22 8.55 -40.28
C GLY A 111 5.65 8.70 -39.74
N ALA A 112 5.85 9.42 -38.64
CA ALA A 112 7.18 9.73 -38.08
C ALA A 112 7.63 8.77 -36.95
N SER A 113 6.80 7.81 -36.56
CA SER A 113 7.08 6.86 -35.47
C SER A 113 6.34 5.54 -35.69
N LEU A 114 6.82 4.49 -35.02
CA LEU A 114 6.19 3.17 -34.98
C LEU A 114 5.53 2.98 -33.61
N ALA A 115 4.29 2.51 -33.56
CA ALA A 115 3.53 2.34 -32.33
C ALA A 115 2.83 0.98 -32.23
N ALA A 116 2.72 0.48 -31.00
CA ALA A 116 1.90 -0.69 -30.65
C ALA A 116 1.13 -0.41 -29.36
N GLU A 117 -0.01 -1.08 -29.22
CA GLU A 117 -0.87 -0.98 -28.03
C GLU A 117 -1.17 -2.35 -27.46
N LEU A 118 -1.07 -2.45 -26.13
CA LEU A 118 -1.50 -3.61 -25.36
C LEU A 118 -2.61 -3.19 -24.40
N SER A 119 -3.72 -3.92 -24.40
CA SER A 119 -4.84 -3.68 -23.47
C SER A 119 -4.91 -4.78 -22.42
N PHE A 120 -5.10 -4.39 -21.16
CA PHE A 120 -5.18 -5.26 -19.99
C PHE A 120 -6.46 -4.98 -19.21
N ASP A 121 -7.06 -6.02 -18.62
CA ASP A 121 -8.27 -5.87 -17.82
C ASP A 121 -7.95 -5.25 -16.44
N ALA A 122 -8.83 -4.40 -15.91
CA ALA A 122 -8.64 -3.75 -14.60
C ALA A 122 -8.38 -4.69 -13.40
N PRO A 123 -8.97 -5.90 -13.29
CA PRO A 123 -8.68 -6.79 -12.16
C PRO A 123 -7.23 -7.27 -12.10
N CYS A 124 -6.48 -7.12 -13.20
CA CYS A 124 -5.10 -7.57 -13.27
C CYS A 124 -4.09 -6.56 -12.74
N VAL A 125 -4.49 -5.31 -12.45
CA VAL A 125 -3.59 -4.28 -11.92
C VAL A 125 -3.59 -4.22 -10.39
N PRO A 126 -2.47 -3.85 -9.74
CA PRO A 126 -1.21 -3.37 -10.30
C PRO A 126 -0.19 -4.48 -10.66
N PHE A 127 0.61 -4.27 -11.70
CA PHE A 127 1.73 -5.13 -12.06
C PHE A 127 2.81 -4.38 -12.85
N TYR A 128 3.96 -5.02 -13.06
CA TYR A 128 4.97 -4.51 -14.00
C TYR A 128 4.84 -5.22 -15.34
N LEU A 129 4.65 -4.45 -16.41
CA LEU A 129 4.82 -4.95 -17.76
C LEU A 129 6.32 -4.93 -18.10
N SER A 130 6.87 -6.11 -18.40
CA SER A 130 8.22 -6.27 -18.93
C SER A 130 8.15 -6.69 -20.40
N PHE A 131 8.81 -5.96 -21.29
CA PHE A 131 8.82 -6.25 -22.72
C PHE A 131 10.18 -5.98 -23.37
N LEU A 132 10.38 -6.58 -24.53
CA LEU A 132 11.51 -6.39 -25.42
C LEU A 132 11.01 -5.94 -26.80
N LEU A 133 11.85 -5.23 -27.54
CA LEU A 133 11.62 -4.92 -28.94
C LEU A 133 12.58 -5.76 -29.77
N THR A 134 12.11 -6.31 -30.89
CA THR A 134 12.97 -6.99 -31.86
C THR A 134 12.79 -6.43 -33.25
N ASP A 135 13.88 -6.32 -34.00
CA ASP A 135 13.83 -5.94 -35.41
C ASP A 135 13.39 -7.10 -36.32
N ALA A 136 13.27 -6.85 -37.63
CA ALA A 136 12.87 -7.87 -38.61
C ALA A 136 13.89 -8.99 -38.78
N ALA A 137 15.15 -8.78 -38.39
CA ALA A 137 16.19 -9.81 -38.36
C ALA A 137 16.15 -10.63 -37.06
N GLY A 138 15.27 -10.27 -36.11
CA GLY A 138 15.13 -10.91 -34.81
C GLY A 138 16.15 -10.43 -33.77
N ALA A 139 16.92 -9.38 -34.03
CA ALA A 139 17.84 -8.82 -33.05
C ALA A 139 17.08 -8.07 -31.96
N GLU A 140 17.47 -8.28 -30.71
CA GLU A 140 16.85 -7.62 -29.56
C GLU A 140 17.37 -6.20 -29.37
N ILE A 141 16.44 -5.27 -29.18
CA ILE A 141 16.69 -3.90 -28.73
C ILE A 141 16.36 -3.87 -27.25
N ARG A 142 17.33 -3.44 -26.44
CA ARG A 142 17.22 -3.38 -24.98
C ARG A 142 17.36 -1.95 -24.50
N THR A 143 17.18 -1.72 -23.20
CA THR A 143 17.54 -0.43 -22.61
C THR A 143 19.05 -0.20 -22.72
N HIS A 144 19.52 1.04 -22.56
CA HIS A 144 20.96 1.38 -22.48
C HIS A 144 21.73 0.60 -21.39
N ARG A 145 21.03 -0.03 -20.46
CA ARG A 145 21.60 -0.90 -19.41
C ARG A 145 21.53 -2.39 -19.75
N LYS A 146 21.18 -2.72 -20.99
CA LYS A 146 21.03 -4.09 -21.50
C LYS A 146 19.96 -4.89 -20.74
N THR A 147 18.91 -4.22 -20.24
CA THR A 147 17.75 -4.87 -19.60
C THR A 147 16.51 -4.78 -20.50
N SER A 148 15.46 -5.55 -20.17
CA SER A 148 14.14 -5.32 -20.75
C SER A 148 13.57 -3.97 -20.33
N PHE A 149 12.63 -3.46 -21.14
CA PHE A 149 11.82 -2.30 -20.77
C PHE A 149 10.80 -2.74 -19.72
N ARG A 150 10.65 -1.93 -18.67
CA ARG A 150 9.77 -2.26 -17.55
C ARG A 150 8.99 -1.03 -17.12
N VAL A 151 7.66 -1.10 -17.19
CA VAL A 151 6.76 -0.01 -16.78
C VAL A 151 5.70 -0.53 -15.80
N PRO A 152 5.35 0.23 -14.75
CA PRO A 152 4.25 -0.14 -13.87
C PRO A 152 2.91 0.21 -14.52
N VAL A 153 1.94 -0.70 -14.38
CA VAL A 153 0.56 -0.52 -14.85
C VAL A 153 -0.37 -0.48 -13.64
N GLY A 154 -1.29 0.49 -13.63
CA GLY A 154 -2.18 0.73 -12.48
C GLY A 154 -1.50 1.39 -11.27
N VAL A 155 -0.32 2.00 -11.48
CA VAL A 155 0.39 2.82 -10.49
C VAL A 155 0.37 4.27 -10.95
N GLY A 156 -0.02 5.18 -10.06
CA GLY A 156 -0.06 6.61 -10.29
C GLY A 156 0.72 7.39 -9.22
N PRO A 157 0.89 8.72 -9.42
CA PRO A 157 1.74 9.55 -8.58
C PRO A 157 1.30 9.58 -7.11
N GLY A 158 -0.01 9.46 -6.85
CA GLY A 158 -0.57 9.55 -5.50
C GLY A 158 -0.54 10.96 -4.93
N SER A 159 -0.78 11.05 -3.62
CA SER A 159 -0.89 12.29 -2.86
C SER A 159 -0.12 12.17 -1.54
N PRO A 160 0.61 13.22 -1.10
CA PRO A 160 1.30 13.23 0.18
C PRO A 160 0.35 13.26 1.39
N ALA A 161 -0.94 13.49 1.19
CA ALA A 161 -1.94 13.53 2.26
C ALA A 161 -3.21 12.76 1.88
N PRO A 162 -3.88 12.12 2.86
CA PRO A 162 -3.44 11.95 4.26
C PRO A 162 -2.30 10.93 4.38
N LEU A 163 -1.55 10.99 5.50
CA LEU A 163 -0.54 9.98 5.83
C LEU A 163 -1.17 8.61 6.11
N GLY A 164 -0.40 7.56 5.82
CA GLY A 164 -0.81 6.17 5.86
C GLY A 164 -1.55 5.73 4.60
N MET A 165 -2.30 4.63 4.72
CA MET A 165 -3.21 4.16 3.68
C MET A 165 -4.55 4.91 3.71
N SER A 166 -4.98 5.37 2.54
CA SER A 166 -6.31 5.95 2.31
C SER A 166 -6.95 5.39 1.05
N ARG A 167 -8.27 5.22 1.07
CA ARG A 167 -9.05 4.72 -0.07
C ARG A 167 -9.90 5.83 -0.64
N SER A 168 -9.91 5.93 -1.97
CA SER A 168 -10.79 6.80 -2.72
C SER A 168 -12.10 6.06 -3.08
N GLY A 169 -13.16 6.81 -3.39
CA GLY A 169 -14.49 6.26 -3.70
C GLY A 169 -14.55 5.47 -5.00
N ASP A 170 -13.58 5.66 -5.88
CA ASP A 170 -13.38 4.94 -7.14
C ASP A 170 -12.61 3.61 -6.99
N GLY A 171 -12.25 3.23 -5.75
CA GLY A 171 -11.51 1.99 -5.45
C GLY A 171 -10.00 2.14 -5.42
N ALA A 172 -9.46 3.28 -5.86
CA ALA A 172 -8.02 3.54 -5.81
C ALA A 172 -7.53 3.68 -4.35
N VAL A 173 -6.31 3.24 -4.10
CA VAL A 173 -5.67 3.28 -2.77
C VAL A 173 -4.43 4.14 -2.84
N ASN A 174 -4.33 5.14 -1.96
CA ASN A 174 -3.17 5.99 -1.80
C ASN A 174 -2.40 5.59 -0.54
N PHE A 175 -1.08 5.51 -0.67
CA PHE A 175 -0.15 5.26 0.42
C PHE A 175 0.74 6.49 0.58
N ALA A 176 0.92 6.97 1.80
CA ALA A 176 1.82 8.09 2.08
C ALA A 176 2.60 7.88 3.38
N VAL A 177 3.92 7.99 3.32
CA VAL A 177 4.81 7.80 4.48
C VAL A 177 5.84 8.92 4.56
N TYR A 178 6.02 9.46 5.77
CA TYR A 178 7.04 10.46 6.03
C TYR A 178 8.42 9.80 6.16
N SER A 179 9.39 10.27 5.38
CA SER A 179 10.80 9.96 5.60
C SER A 179 11.70 11.03 4.98
N LYS A 180 12.34 11.82 5.84
CA LYS A 180 13.29 12.87 5.44
C LYS A 180 14.59 12.28 4.87
N ASN A 181 15.11 11.24 5.53
CA ASN A 181 16.47 10.72 5.30
C ASN A 181 16.51 9.50 4.37
N ALA A 182 15.37 8.96 3.95
CA ALA A 182 15.37 7.89 2.96
C ALA A 182 15.83 8.43 1.60
N ASN A 183 16.77 7.71 0.99
CA ASN A 183 17.22 7.96 -0.39
C ASN A 183 16.38 7.18 -1.42
N ALA A 184 15.78 6.08 -0.99
CA ALA A 184 14.88 5.26 -1.78
C ALA A 184 13.84 4.63 -0.85
N VAL A 185 12.61 4.55 -1.34
CA VAL A 185 11.50 3.86 -0.66
C VAL A 185 10.86 2.91 -1.66
N ALA A 186 10.49 1.72 -1.20
CA ALA A 186 9.67 0.78 -1.95
C ALA A 186 8.42 0.42 -1.16
N LEU A 187 7.31 0.19 -1.85
CA LEU A 187 6.07 -0.35 -1.29
C LEU A 187 5.99 -1.84 -1.64
N TYR A 188 5.90 -2.68 -0.63
CA TYR A 188 5.73 -4.12 -0.79
C TYR A 188 4.28 -4.50 -0.48
N LEU A 189 3.67 -5.28 -1.37
CA LEU A 189 2.32 -5.84 -1.20
C LEU A 189 2.40 -7.36 -1.07
N TYR A 190 1.58 -7.91 -0.18
CA TYR A 190 1.57 -9.33 0.14
C TYR A 190 0.18 -9.90 -0.15
N ALA A 191 0.13 -11.00 -0.90
CA ALA A 191 -1.12 -11.73 -1.19
C ALA A 191 -1.42 -12.77 -0.10
N SER A 192 -0.39 -13.54 0.27
CA SER A 192 -0.41 -14.47 1.40
C SER A 192 1.04 -14.77 1.81
N GLY A 193 1.24 -15.09 3.09
CA GLY A 193 2.57 -15.41 3.63
C GLY A 193 3.51 -14.20 3.76
N ASP A 194 4.81 -14.51 3.76
CA ASP A 194 5.87 -13.60 4.22
C ASP A 194 6.67 -12.93 3.10
N GLU A 195 6.50 -13.40 1.87
CA GLU A 195 7.22 -12.92 0.71
C GLU A 195 6.34 -11.94 -0.07
N PRO A 196 6.91 -10.80 -0.52
CA PRO A 196 6.15 -9.80 -1.24
C PRO A 196 5.72 -10.36 -2.60
N ALA A 197 4.42 -10.30 -2.87
CA ALA A 197 3.85 -10.67 -4.16
C ALA A 197 4.07 -9.56 -5.21
N LEU A 198 4.19 -8.31 -4.76
CA LEU A 198 4.55 -7.18 -5.61
C LEU A 198 5.43 -6.19 -4.85
N GLU A 199 6.47 -5.70 -5.51
CA GLU A 199 7.38 -4.69 -5.00
C GLU A 199 7.38 -3.50 -5.94
N ILE A 200 7.09 -2.31 -5.42
CA ILE A 200 6.97 -1.08 -6.21
C ILE A 200 8.02 -0.11 -5.69
N ASP A 201 9.05 0.17 -6.50
CA ASP A 201 10.03 1.21 -6.20
C ASP A 201 9.42 2.60 -6.43
N LEU A 202 9.50 3.48 -5.42
CA LEU A 202 8.98 4.83 -5.52
C LEU A 202 10.05 5.73 -6.17
N ASP A 203 9.72 6.28 -7.34
CA ASP A 203 10.53 7.32 -7.99
C ASP A 203 10.57 8.60 -7.12
N PRO A 204 11.76 9.05 -6.66
CA PRO A 204 11.88 10.27 -5.87
C PRO A 204 11.37 11.56 -6.56
N TYR A 205 11.20 11.57 -7.89
CA TYR A 205 10.72 12.73 -8.64
C TYR A 205 9.21 12.72 -8.88
N VAL A 206 8.55 11.56 -8.75
CA VAL A 206 7.11 11.40 -9.01
C VAL A 206 6.35 11.06 -7.73
N HIS A 207 6.92 10.17 -6.92
CA HIS A 207 6.34 9.56 -5.73
C HIS A 207 6.86 10.20 -4.43
N ARG A 208 7.29 11.48 -4.48
CA ARG A 208 7.73 12.21 -3.30
C ARG A 208 7.41 13.70 -3.43
N THR A 209 6.74 14.23 -2.41
CA THR A 209 6.49 15.67 -2.25
C THR A 209 7.10 16.10 -0.92
N GLY A 210 8.15 16.93 -0.98
CA GLY A 210 8.94 17.32 0.19
C GLY A 210 9.59 16.10 0.87
N ASN A 211 9.17 15.80 2.11
CA ASN A 211 9.66 14.66 2.89
C ASN A 211 8.66 13.51 2.99
N VAL A 212 7.58 13.55 2.20
CA VAL A 212 6.55 12.51 2.17
C VAL A 212 6.66 11.74 0.87
N TRP A 213 6.87 10.44 1.01
CA TRP A 213 6.82 9.48 -0.08
C TRP A 213 5.38 9.03 -0.26
N HIS A 214 4.90 8.96 -1.50
CA HIS A 214 3.52 8.61 -1.77
C HIS A 214 3.36 7.90 -3.11
N VAL A 215 2.38 7.01 -3.19
CA VAL A 215 2.02 6.30 -4.42
C VAL A 215 0.54 5.96 -4.39
N SER A 216 -0.11 6.03 -5.55
CA SER A 216 -1.49 5.56 -5.70
C SER A 216 -1.53 4.29 -6.54
N LEU A 217 -2.28 3.31 -6.08
CA LEU A 217 -2.58 2.08 -6.79
C LEU A 217 -4.05 2.09 -7.18
N ALA A 218 -4.33 1.70 -8.42
CA ALA A 218 -5.69 1.66 -8.93
C ALA A 218 -6.57 0.63 -8.22
N SER A 219 -5.96 -0.46 -7.77
CA SER A 219 -6.59 -1.51 -6.96
C SER A 219 -5.55 -2.10 -6.02
N VAL A 220 -6.01 -2.76 -4.98
CA VAL A 220 -5.20 -3.63 -4.10
C VAL A 220 -5.89 -4.98 -3.90
N GLU A 221 -6.85 -5.30 -4.77
CA GLU A 221 -7.50 -6.62 -4.76
C GLU A 221 -6.46 -7.72 -4.99
N GLY A 222 -6.63 -8.84 -4.27
CA GLY A 222 -5.64 -9.93 -4.26
C GLY A 222 -4.49 -9.74 -3.26
N TYR A 223 -4.40 -8.59 -2.58
CA TYR A 223 -3.43 -8.34 -1.52
C TYR A 223 -4.10 -8.16 -0.15
N VAL A 224 -3.44 -8.62 0.91
CA VAL A 224 -3.96 -8.61 2.29
C VAL A 224 -3.20 -7.64 3.20
N SER A 225 -1.93 -7.38 2.91
CA SER A 225 -1.07 -6.52 3.74
C SER A 225 0.01 -5.82 2.90
N TYR A 226 0.62 -4.81 3.51
CA TYR A 226 1.69 -4.04 2.91
C TYR A 226 2.75 -3.63 3.94
N ALA A 227 3.93 -3.30 3.44
CA ALA A 227 5.01 -2.72 4.21
C ALA A 227 5.82 -1.74 3.35
N PHE A 228 6.49 -0.79 3.99
CA PHE A 228 7.46 0.06 3.32
C PHE A 228 8.86 -0.51 3.48
N CYS A 229 9.72 -0.31 2.50
CA CYS A 229 11.14 -0.62 2.61
C CYS A 229 11.95 0.65 2.34
N CYS A 230 12.90 0.97 3.23
CA CYS A 230 13.69 2.21 3.15
C CYS A 230 15.17 1.89 3.00
N GLY A 231 15.81 2.43 1.95
CA GLY A 231 17.23 2.24 1.67
C GLY A 231 17.57 0.80 1.25
N GLY A 232 18.78 0.57 0.73
CA GLY A 232 19.19 -0.72 0.13
C GLY A 232 19.15 -1.96 1.06
N ILE A 233 18.75 -1.79 2.32
CA ILE A 233 18.47 -2.89 3.24
C ILE A 233 17.00 -3.27 3.02
N ARG A 234 16.75 -4.38 2.32
CA ARG A 234 15.41 -4.92 1.98
C ARG A 234 14.61 -5.45 3.19
N ARG A 235 14.56 -4.69 4.29
CA ARG A 235 13.79 -5.01 5.49
C ARG A 235 12.44 -4.30 5.42
N PRO A 236 11.32 -5.04 5.43
CA PRO A 236 9.99 -4.44 5.47
C PRO A 236 9.76 -3.77 6.83
N LEU A 237 9.21 -2.56 6.80
CA LEU A 237 8.88 -1.71 7.93
C LEU A 237 7.37 -1.52 7.97
N LEU A 238 6.80 -1.61 9.17
CA LEU A 238 5.40 -1.29 9.43
C LEU A 238 5.16 0.19 9.14
N ASP A 239 4.07 0.49 8.43
CA ASP A 239 3.62 1.87 8.25
C ASP A 239 3.28 2.49 9.62
N PRO A 240 3.97 3.57 10.05
CA PRO A 240 3.69 4.22 11.33
C PRO A 240 2.25 4.75 11.46
N TYR A 241 1.56 4.95 10.35
CA TYR A 241 0.21 5.50 10.26
C TYR A 241 -0.84 4.43 9.91
N ALA A 242 -0.46 3.14 9.94
CA ALA A 242 -1.40 2.05 9.70
C ALA A 242 -2.54 2.12 10.73
N LYS A 243 -3.79 2.10 10.28
CA LYS A 243 -4.92 2.04 11.22
C LYS A 243 -5.23 0.63 11.66
N VAL A 244 -5.03 -0.32 10.75
CA VAL A 244 -5.17 -1.76 10.99
C VAL A 244 -3.82 -2.39 10.77
N ILE A 245 -3.35 -3.13 11.77
CA ILE A 245 -2.11 -3.90 11.69
C ILE A 245 -2.45 -5.38 11.64
N GLY A 246 -1.68 -6.14 10.86
CA GLY A 246 -1.80 -7.58 10.78
C GLY A 246 -1.20 -8.28 12.00
N ASP A 247 -1.42 -9.58 12.08
CA ASP A 247 -0.80 -10.39 13.12
C ASP A 247 0.71 -10.41 12.98
N PHE A 248 1.38 -10.65 14.09
CA PHE A 248 2.82 -10.81 14.08
C PHE A 248 3.20 -12.12 13.41
N VAL A 249 3.94 -11.98 12.33
CA VAL A 249 4.64 -13.08 11.69
C VAL A 249 5.89 -13.38 12.51
N ALA A 250 6.06 -14.65 12.90
CA ALA A 250 7.28 -15.13 13.52
C ALA A 250 8.43 -15.03 12.50
N GLY A 251 9.26 -14.00 12.60
CA GLY A 251 10.48 -13.92 11.81
C GLY A 251 11.60 -14.76 12.41
N ASN A 252 12.54 -15.18 11.56
CA ASN A 252 13.82 -15.73 12.00
C ASN A 252 14.48 -14.74 12.96
N SER A 253 14.93 -15.21 14.12
CA SER A 253 15.52 -14.40 15.18
C SER A 253 16.55 -13.40 14.63
N VAL A 254 16.37 -12.12 14.94
CA VAL A 254 17.41 -11.13 14.69
C VAL A 254 18.29 -11.13 15.94
N TYR A 255 19.55 -11.51 15.76
CA TYR A 255 20.58 -11.33 16.77
C TYR A 255 20.82 -9.83 16.95
N ASP A 256 20.24 -9.25 18.00
CA ASP A 256 20.59 -7.91 18.46
C ASP A 256 21.04 -8.01 19.92
N VAL A 257 22.26 -7.55 20.19
CA VAL A 257 22.88 -7.44 21.53
C VAL A 257 22.67 -8.66 22.46
N GLY A 258 23.02 -9.86 21.99
CA GLY A 258 23.09 -11.05 22.85
C GLY A 258 21.73 -11.58 23.37
N VAL A 259 20.61 -11.02 22.92
CA VAL A 259 19.26 -11.52 23.21
C VAL A 259 18.64 -12.01 21.91
N THR A 260 18.40 -13.31 21.81
CA THR A 260 17.66 -13.92 20.71
C THR A 260 16.19 -13.53 20.85
N ALA A 261 15.82 -12.33 20.42
CA ALA A 261 14.43 -11.94 20.32
C ALA A 261 13.86 -12.45 18.98
N PRO A 262 12.70 -13.13 18.96
CA PRO A 262 12.02 -13.41 17.71
C PRO A 262 11.80 -12.07 17.00
N SER A 263 12.24 -11.95 15.76
CA SER A 263 11.96 -10.76 14.95
C SER A 263 10.49 -10.83 14.59
N MET A 264 9.63 -10.26 15.42
CA MET A 264 8.21 -10.22 15.13
C MET A 264 8.00 -9.21 14.01
N ARG A 265 7.72 -9.70 12.79
CA ARG A 265 7.36 -8.83 11.67
C ARG A 265 5.87 -8.56 11.74
N CYS A 266 5.48 -7.30 11.85
CA CYS A 266 4.08 -6.88 11.75
C CYS A 266 3.94 -6.08 10.47
N PHE A 267 3.01 -6.48 9.60
CA PHE A 267 2.69 -5.76 8.37
C PHE A 267 1.43 -4.93 8.58
N ALA A 268 1.32 -3.82 7.86
CA ALA A 268 0.10 -3.04 7.86
C ALA A 268 -0.96 -3.81 7.06
N SER A 269 -2.18 -3.89 7.58
CA SER A 269 -3.26 -4.58 6.87
C SER A 269 -3.87 -3.66 5.82
N LEU A 270 -4.19 -4.23 4.66
CA LEU A 270 -5.01 -3.57 3.65
C LEU A 270 -6.50 -3.60 4.01
N ALA A 271 -6.90 -4.19 5.15
CA ALA A 271 -8.29 -4.14 5.59
C ALA A 271 -8.74 -2.69 5.85
N SER A 272 -9.96 -2.36 5.41
CA SER A 272 -10.57 -1.07 5.75
C SER A 272 -10.89 -1.05 7.24
N VAL A 273 -10.65 0.11 7.88
CA VAL A 273 -11.28 0.38 9.17
C VAL A 273 -12.79 0.41 8.95
N PRO A 274 -13.58 -0.40 9.65
CA PRO A 274 -15.03 -0.39 9.48
C PRO A 274 -15.60 0.99 9.78
N SER A 275 -16.55 1.43 8.95
CA SER A 275 -17.38 2.59 9.25
C SER A 275 -18.07 2.36 10.60
N TYR A 276 -18.07 3.38 11.47
CA TYR A 276 -18.63 3.26 12.80
C TYR A 276 -19.75 4.28 13.01
N ASN A 277 -20.93 3.81 13.41
CA ASN A 277 -22.09 4.67 13.67
C ASN A 277 -22.05 5.20 15.10
N TRP A 278 -21.55 6.43 15.29
CA TRP A 278 -21.57 7.13 16.58
C TRP A 278 -22.99 7.56 17.01
N GLY A 279 -23.96 7.68 16.09
CA GLY A 279 -25.30 8.15 16.39
C GLY A 279 -25.28 9.57 16.96
N ARG A 280 -25.81 9.75 18.18
CA ARG A 280 -25.84 11.05 18.90
C ARG A 280 -24.72 11.18 19.95
N ASP A 281 -23.74 10.29 19.93
CA ASP A 281 -22.64 10.33 20.88
C ASP A 281 -21.87 11.66 20.80
N ARG A 282 -21.53 12.19 21.97
CA ARG A 282 -20.72 13.40 22.11
C ARG A 282 -19.84 13.22 23.34
N HIS A 283 -18.61 13.73 23.25
CA HIS A 283 -17.71 13.75 24.39
C HIS A 283 -18.36 14.52 25.57
N PRO A 284 -18.41 13.96 26.79
CA PRO A 284 -19.08 14.60 27.93
C PRO A 284 -18.54 15.99 28.29
N CYS A 285 -17.23 16.22 28.12
CA CYS A 285 -16.57 17.52 28.32
C CYS A 285 -16.85 18.15 29.70
N LEU A 286 -16.70 17.34 30.75
CA LEU A 286 -16.83 17.77 32.13
C LEU A 286 -15.67 18.72 32.51
N PRO A 287 -15.94 19.80 33.28
CA PRO A 287 -14.88 20.63 33.85
C PRO A 287 -13.90 19.80 34.69
N LEU A 288 -12.61 20.13 34.63
CA LEU A 288 -11.53 19.37 35.27
C LEU A 288 -11.76 19.22 36.79
N GLU A 289 -12.25 20.27 37.45
CA GLU A 289 -12.54 20.27 38.89
C GLU A 289 -13.68 19.34 39.30
N LYS A 290 -14.48 18.85 38.34
CA LYS A 290 -15.56 17.87 38.55
C LYS A 290 -15.14 16.44 38.25
N LEU A 291 -13.90 16.21 37.81
CA LEU A 291 -13.44 14.88 37.42
C LEU A 291 -13.05 14.03 38.64
N VAL A 292 -13.70 12.88 38.78
CA VAL A 292 -13.26 11.76 39.60
C VAL A 292 -12.68 10.71 38.66
N VAL A 293 -11.35 10.68 38.57
CA VAL A 293 -10.62 9.86 37.59
C VAL A 293 -10.28 8.49 38.18
N TYR A 294 -10.73 7.43 37.51
CA TYR A 294 -10.38 6.05 37.85
C TYR A 294 -9.33 5.51 36.88
N ARG A 295 -8.16 5.14 37.41
CA ARG A 295 -7.10 4.52 36.60
C ARG A 295 -7.31 3.02 36.47
N ALA A 296 -7.32 2.49 35.25
CA ALA A 296 -7.53 1.06 35.00
C ALA A 296 -6.63 0.48 33.91
N ASN A 297 -6.27 -0.80 34.05
CA ASN A 297 -5.69 -1.60 33.00
C ASN A 297 -6.80 -2.42 32.31
N VAL A 298 -6.88 -2.37 30.97
CA VAL A 298 -7.97 -3.02 30.21
C VAL A 298 -8.07 -4.51 30.51
N ALA A 299 -6.93 -5.20 30.50
CA ALA A 299 -6.90 -6.64 30.75
C ALA A 299 -7.15 -6.93 32.23
N LEU A 300 -6.31 -6.39 33.13
CA LEU A 300 -6.33 -6.81 34.53
C LEU A 300 -7.62 -6.45 35.26
N PHE A 301 -8.37 -5.45 34.81
CA PHE A 301 -9.61 -5.03 35.47
C PHE A 301 -10.71 -6.09 35.45
N THR A 302 -10.79 -6.91 34.39
CA THR A 302 -11.83 -7.94 34.26
C THR A 302 -11.31 -9.35 34.03
N LYS A 303 -9.98 -9.57 34.02
CA LYS A 303 -9.38 -10.89 33.74
C LYS A 303 -9.70 -11.96 34.78
N ASP A 304 -9.89 -11.57 36.05
CA ASP A 304 -10.19 -12.53 37.10
C ASP A 304 -11.61 -13.11 36.96
N LYS A 305 -11.79 -14.38 37.34
CA LYS A 305 -13.09 -15.07 37.26
C LYS A 305 -14.17 -14.40 38.11
N SER A 306 -13.79 -13.73 39.19
CA SER A 306 -14.72 -12.96 40.04
C SER A 306 -15.36 -11.78 39.30
N SER A 307 -14.84 -11.38 38.13
CA SER A 307 -15.51 -10.41 37.27
C SER A 307 -16.89 -10.88 36.80
N GLY A 308 -17.17 -12.19 36.80
CA GLY A 308 -18.45 -12.75 36.36
C GLY A 308 -18.74 -12.55 34.87
N LEU A 309 -17.72 -12.23 34.07
CA LEU A 309 -17.82 -12.10 32.62
C LEU A 309 -17.40 -13.40 31.93
N PRO A 310 -17.95 -13.70 30.75
CA PRO A 310 -17.49 -14.83 29.95
C PRO A 310 -16.03 -14.64 29.50
N GLU A 311 -15.33 -15.74 29.23
CA GLU A 311 -13.88 -15.73 28.94
C GLU A 311 -13.51 -14.88 27.71
N ASP A 312 -14.40 -14.79 26.72
CA ASP A 312 -14.22 -13.99 25.51
C ASP A 312 -14.37 -12.48 25.73
N ALA A 313 -15.04 -12.07 26.81
CA ALA A 313 -15.17 -10.66 27.21
C ALA A 313 -14.18 -10.27 28.31
N ALA A 314 -13.74 -11.22 29.14
CA ALA A 314 -12.83 -10.96 30.25
C ALA A 314 -11.48 -10.42 29.76
N GLY A 315 -11.03 -9.30 30.33
CA GLY A 315 -9.78 -8.63 29.95
C GLY A 315 -9.79 -7.90 28.60
N THR A 316 -10.97 -7.53 28.10
CA THR A 316 -11.14 -6.82 26.82
C THR A 316 -11.80 -5.45 27.01
N PHE A 317 -11.80 -4.62 25.96
CA PHE A 317 -12.58 -3.37 25.93
C PHE A 317 -14.07 -3.62 26.18
N SER A 318 -14.63 -4.71 25.63
CA SER A 318 -16.02 -5.09 25.84
C SER A 318 -16.29 -5.49 27.29
N GLY A 319 -15.36 -6.21 27.93
CA GLY A 319 -15.47 -6.55 29.34
C GLY A 319 -15.43 -5.31 30.24
N LEU A 320 -14.58 -4.33 29.90
CA LEU A 320 -14.54 -3.05 30.60
C LEU A 320 -15.86 -2.27 30.43
N ALA A 321 -16.43 -2.26 29.22
CA ALA A 321 -17.75 -1.66 28.95
C ALA A 321 -18.87 -2.34 29.77
N ALA A 322 -18.80 -3.66 29.98
CA ALA A 322 -19.77 -4.39 30.79
C ALA A 322 -19.74 -4.01 32.28
N LYS A 323 -18.73 -3.26 32.73
CA LYS A 323 -18.58 -2.77 34.11
C LYS A 323 -18.93 -1.29 34.28
N ILE A 324 -19.61 -0.66 33.33
CA ILE A 324 -20.04 0.75 33.44
C ILE A 324 -20.87 1.02 34.70
N GLU A 325 -21.83 0.15 35.05
CA GLU A 325 -22.65 0.34 36.25
C GLU A 325 -21.83 0.28 37.55
N HIS A 326 -20.73 -0.47 37.56
CA HIS A 326 -19.78 -0.45 38.67
C HIS A 326 -19.08 0.91 38.76
N PHE A 327 -18.58 1.47 37.66
CA PHE A 327 -17.97 2.81 37.68
C PHE A 327 -18.97 3.90 38.12
N ARG A 328 -20.23 3.80 37.67
CA ARG A 328 -21.28 4.73 38.09
C ARG A 328 -21.58 4.63 39.57
N SER A 329 -21.65 3.42 40.14
CA SER A 329 -21.92 3.25 41.57
C SER A 329 -20.77 3.75 42.46
N LEU A 330 -19.53 3.69 41.96
CA LEU A 330 -18.39 4.35 42.60
C LEU A 330 -18.39 5.88 42.50
N GLY A 331 -19.20 6.47 41.61
CA GLY A 331 -19.19 7.90 41.34
C GLY A 331 -18.04 8.37 40.44
N VAL A 332 -17.47 7.46 39.64
CA VAL A 332 -16.42 7.78 38.66
C VAL A 332 -17.03 8.57 37.51
N SER A 333 -16.37 9.66 37.12
CA SER A 333 -16.78 10.51 35.99
C SER A 333 -15.80 10.47 34.82
N ALA A 334 -14.61 9.90 35.01
CA ALA A 334 -13.62 9.69 33.95
C ALA A 334 -12.81 8.42 34.22
N ILE A 335 -12.52 7.65 33.16
CA ILE A 335 -11.58 6.53 33.22
C ILE A 335 -10.28 6.91 32.52
N LEU A 336 -9.15 6.63 33.18
CA LEU A 336 -7.81 6.79 32.62
C LEU A 336 -7.20 5.41 32.39
N LEU A 337 -7.12 5.02 31.11
CA LEU A 337 -6.55 3.73 30.76
C LEU A 337 -5.02 3.76 30.69
N GLU A 338 -4.41 2.70 31.19
CA GLU A 338 -3.03 2.33 30.86
C GLU A 338 -2.85 2.10 29.35
N PRO A 339 -1.60 2.07 28.83
CA PRO A 339 -1.36 2.07 27.39
C PRO A 339 -2.19 1.04 26.63
N VAL A 340 -3.00 1.53 25.70
CA VAL A 340 -3.91 0.71 24.87
C VAL A 340 -3.34 0.40 23.50
N PHE A 341 -2.10 0.81 23.23
CA PHE A 341 -1.44 0.64 21.95
C PHE A 341 -0.66 -0.67 21.87
N PRO A 342 -0.40 -1.19 20.67
CA PRO A 342 0.44 -2.34 20.47
C PRO A 342 1.84 -2.16 21.06
N PHE A 343 2.22 -3.08 21.95
CA PHE A 343 3.45 -3.00 22.73
C PHE A 343 4.24 -4.31 22.73
N HIS A 344 5.52 -4.20 23.06
CA HIS A 344 6.41 -5.35 23.16
C HIS A 344 6.08 -6.21 24.38
N GLN A 345 5.57 -7.44 24.18
CA GLN A 345 5.04 -8.27 25.27
C GLN A 345 6.03 -8.57 26.40
N VAL A 346 7.32 -8.71 26.09
CA VAL A 346 8.38 -8.91 27.13
C VAL A 346 8.69 -7.63 27.90
N LYS A 347 8.76 -6.47 27.24
CA LYS A 347 9.11 -5.19 27.88
C LYS A 347 7.90 -4.55 28.58
N GLY A 348 6.69 -4.92 28.15
CA GLY A 348 5.43 -4.48 28.74
C GLY A 348 4.77 -3.30 28.02
N PRO A 349 3.62 -2.83 28.54
CA PRO A 349 2.73 -1.85 27.88
C PRO A 349 3.34 -0.47 27.63
N TYR A 350 4.40 -0.11 28.35
CA TYR A 350 5.10 1.17 28.21
C TYR A 350 6.18 1.17 27.11
N PHE A 351 6.30 0.08 26.34
CA PHE A 351 7.16 -0.01 25.15
C PHE A 351 6.30 -0.24 23.89
N PRO A 352 5.50 0.77 23.48
CA PRO A 352 4.72 0.69 22.26
C PRO A 352 5.63 0.65 21.03
N TYR A 353 5.23 -0.08 20.00
CA TYR A 353 5.90 -0.07 18.70
C TYR A 353 5.03 0.56 17.61
N HIS A 354 3.78 0.94 17.94
CA HIS A 354 2.83 1.53 17.01
C HIS A 354 1.77 2.34 17.77
N PHE A 355 1.26 3.44 17.20
CA PHE A 355 0.40 4.40 17.92
C PHE A 355 -0.99 4.65 17.29
N PHE A 356 -1.23 4.16 16.07
CA PHE A 356 -2.48 4.43 15.33
C PHE A 356 -3.47 3.26 15.32
N SER A 357 -3.16 2.20 16.06
CA SER A 357 -4.01 1.02 16.24
C SER A 357 -4.14 0.70 17.72
N PRO A 358 -5.28 0.21 18.20
CA PRO A 358 -5.40 -0.36 19.53
C PRO A 358 -4.78 -1.76 19.61
N MET A 359 -4.40 -2.17 20.82
CA MET A 359 -3.83 -3.48 21.10
C MET A 359 -4.86 -4.58 20.80
N SER A 360 -4.52 -5.48 19.88
CA SER A 360 -5.42 -6.53 19.40
C SER A 360 -5.82 -7.52 20.51
N LEU A 361 -4.92 -7.78 21.47
CA LEU A 361 -5.18 -8.62 22.66
C LEU A 361 -6.28 -8.09 23.59
N TYR A 362 -6.67 -6.83 23.45
CA TYR A 362 -7.77 -6.25 24.24
C TYR A 362 -9.14 -6.39 23.53
N SER A 363 -9.24 -7.28 22.55
CA SER A 363 -10.47 -7.64 21.87
C SER A 363 -10.75 -9.14 22.01
N SER A 364 -12.03 -9.52 21.91
CA SER A 364 -12.47 -10.91 22.03
C SER A 364 -11.89 -11.80 20.92
N GLU A 365 -11.78 -11.26 19.70
CA GLU A 365 -11.27 -12.00 18.53
C GLU A 365 -9.74 -11.91 18.38
N GLY A 366 -9.06 -11.13 19.22
CA GLY A 366 -7.61 -10.94 19.14
C GLY A 366 -7.13 -10.23 17.87
N SER A 367 -8.01 -9.57 17.12
CA SER A 367 -7.71 -8.92 15.84
C SER A 367 -7.72 -7.39 15.94
N SER A 368 -6.92 -6.71 15.11
CA SER A 368 -6.87 -5.23 15.11
C SER A 368 -8.23 -4.59 14.78
N VAL A 369 -8.98 -5.19 13.84
CA VAL A 369 -10.32 -4.71 13.46
C VAL A 369 -11.32 -4.86 14.62
N SER A 370 -11.31 -6.01 15.30
CA SER A 370 -12.18 -6.24 16.46
C SER A 370 -11.83 -5.31 17.61
N ALA A 371 -10.54 -5.06 17.87
CA ALA A 371 -10.09 -4.09 18.87
C ALA A 371 -10.56 -2.66 18.58
N ILE A 372 -10.45 -2.21 17.33
CA ILE A 372 -10.96 -0.88 16.92
C ILE A 372 -12.45 -0.76 17.20
N LYS A 373 -13.24 -1.77 16.81
CA LYS A 373 -14.69 -1.75 17.03
C LYS A 373 -15.03 -1.77 18.52
N SER A 374 -14.42 -2.68 19.27
CA SER A 374 -14.67 -2.88 20.70
C SER A 374 -14.29 -1.65 21.53
N MET A 375 -13.18 -1.00 21.20
CA MET A 375 -12.78 0.26 21.82
C MET A 375 -13.79 1.37 21.55
N LYS A 376 -14.28 1.53 20.31
CA LYS A 376 -15.31 2.53 19.97
C LYS A 376 -16.63 2.24 20.69
N ASP A 377 -17.05 0.97 20.77
CA ASP A 377 -18.24 0.55 21.49
C ASP A 377 -18.15 0.88 22.99
N MET A 378 -16.99 0.61 23.60
CA MET A 378 -16.71 0.97 25.00
C MET A 378 -16.79 2.49 25.22
N VAL A 379 -16.10 3.29 24.39
CA VAL A 379 -16.10 4.76 24.51
C VAL A 379 -17.54 5.30 24.40
N LYS A 380 -18.29 4.86 23.40
CA LYS A 380 -19.68 5.25 23.20
C LYS A 380 -20.58 4.85 24.38
N ALA A 381 -20.36 3.69 24.97
CA ALA A 381 -21.12 3.25 26.14
C ALA A 381 -20.78 4.08 27.38
N MET A 382 -19.51 4.43 27.60
CA MET A 382 -19.06 5.29 28.69
C MET A 382 -19.63 6.71 28.56
N HIS A 383 -19.54 7.32 27.38
CA HIS A 383 -20.08 8.65 27.11
C HIS A 383 -21.59 8.74 27.37
N ARG A 384 -22.37 7.74 26.95
CA ARG A 384 -23.81 7.65 27.24
C ARG A 384 -24.14 7.65 28.74
N ASN A 385 -23.19 7.24 29.58
CA ASN A 385 -23.31 7.19 31.03
C ASN A 385 -22.60 8.36 31.73
N GLY A 386 -22.16 9.36 30.96
CA GLY A 386 -21.48 10.55 31.49
C GLY A 386 -20.05 10.29 31.98
N ILE A 387 -19.42 9.18 31.54
CA ILE A 387 -18.05 8.82 31.89
C ILE A 387 -17.13 9.20 30.73
N GLU A 388 -16.13 10.03 30.99
CA GLU A 388 -15.11 10.37 30.00
C GLU A 388 -14.08 9.26 29.83
N TYR A 389 -13.56 9.14 28.61
CA TYR A 389 -12.47 8.24 28.27
C TYR A 389 -11.18 9.02 28.06
N HIS A 390 -10.14 8.63 28.80
CA HIS A 390 -8.78 9.15 28.66
C HIS A 390 -7.81 7.98 28.51
N THR A 391 -6.75 8.16 27.71
CA THR A 391 -5.69 7.16 27.57
C THR A 391 -4.33 7.78 27.85
N ARG A 392 -3.50 7.04 28.57
CA ARG A 392 -2.13 7.44 28.85
C ARG A 392 -1.25 7.16 27.63
N ILE A 393 -0.61 8.20 27.13
CA ILE A 393 0.47 8.13 26.14
C ILE A 393 1.72 8.66 26.84
N GLU A 394 2.75 7.83 27.03
CA GLU A 394 4.04 8.26 27.56
C GLU A 394 5.08 8.27 26.45
N GLY A 395 5.95 9.30 26.43
CA GLY A 395 7.13 9.33 25.57
C GLY A 395 6.96 9.92 24.17
N LEU A 396 6.05 10.90 23.99
CA LEU A 396 6.07 11.80 22.83
C LEU A 396 6.95 13.02 23.09
#